data_AF-Q5QKP9-F1
#
_entry.id   AF-Q5QKP9-F1
#
_cell.length_a   1.000
_cell.length_b   1.000
_cell.length_c   1.000
_cell.angle_alpha   90.00
_cell.angle_beta   90.00
_cell.angle_gamma   90.00
#
_symmetry.space_group_name_H-M   'P 1'
#
loop_
_entity.id
_entity.type
_entity.pdbx_description
1 polymer ?
#
loop_
_entity_poly.entity_id
_entity_poly.type
_entity_poly.pdbx_seq_one_letter_code
_entity_poly.pdbx_strand_id
1 'polypeptide(L)'
;GYNFEDAIVISERLVKEDVFTSIHIEELEVEARETKIGYEEITRSIPGVPERALAHLDEFGIVRIGTYVKPGDILVGKVTPKGEQQLTPEEKLLQAIFGEKSRDVKDTSLRCPPGVEGVVVDVQVFARKVGERRNYLAEHVERQEKENLRNELEKKKRLLVEGRNSVIKSLVLGRETSKDITIKKKTYKAGTKVDEKTFEVLLNYIVAKPENLFDDKELCEKINQVRERTKAQVELLERIYREKEESIGKRSELPAGVIALVKVYIAQKRKIKVGDKMAGRHGNKG
;
A
#
# COMPACT_ATOMS: atom_id res chain seq x y z
N GLY A 1 27.36 28.86 35.01
CA GLY A 1 28.03 27.59 34.73
C GLY A 1 27.05 26.51 34.34
N TYR A 2 26.22 26.75 33.32
CA TYR A 2 25.31 25.72 32.78
C TYR A 2 26.04 24.70 31.90
N ASN A 3 27.30 24.99 31.56
CA ASN A 3 28.25 24.14 30.85
C ASN A 3 29.27 23.50 31.82
N PHE A 4 28.85 23.19 33.06
CA PHE A 4 29.73 22.58 34.06
C PHE A 4 30.01 21.11 33.69
N GLU A 5 31.25 20.64 33.96
CA GLU A 5 31.77 19.34 33.50
C GLU A 5 31.60 19.16 31.99
N ASP A 6 30.77 18.21 31.56
CA ASP A 6 30.55 17.86 30.17
C ASP A 6 29.19 18.39 29.64
N ALA A 7 28.48 19.22 30.41
CA ALA A 7 27.16 19.70 30.01
C ALA A 7 27.20 20.59 28.75
N ILE A 8 26.33 20.30 27.78
CA ILE A 8 26.25 21.03 26.52
C ILE A 8 25.11 22.06 26.58
N VAL A 9 25.44 23.32 26.30
CA VAL A 9 24.45 24.40 26.15
C VAL A 9 24.12 24.60 24.68
N ILE A 10 22.84 24.45 24.33
CA ILE A 10 22.33 24.66 22.97
C ILE A 10 21.53 25.96 22.90
N SER A 11 21.60 26.64 21.74
CA SER A 11 20.75 27.79 21.48
C SER A 11 19.31 27.35 21.23
N GLU A 12 18.35 28.06 21.81
CA GLU A 12 16.90 27.86 21.56
C GLU A 12 16.55 27.97 20.07
N ARG A 13 17.34 28.73 19.30
CA ARG A 13 17.21 28.84 17.85
C ARG A 13 17.26 27.47 17.15
N LEU A 14 18.14 26.58 17.61
CA LEU A 14 18.30 25.24 17.03
C LEU A 14 17.08 24.35 17.25
N VAL A 15 16.35 24.57 18.35
CA VAL A 15 15.09 23.88 18.66
C VAL A 15 13.94 24.42 17.79
N LYS A 16 13.91 25.75 17.57
CA LYS A 16 12.90 26.40 16.71
C LYS A 16 13.07 26.04 15.24
N GLU A 17 14.31 25.94 14.77
CA GLU A 17 14.66 25.58 13.38
C GLU A 17 14.67 24.05 13.14
N ASP A 18 14.24 23.24 14.13
CA ASP A 18 14.17 21.77 14.02
C ASP A 18 15.49 21.09 13.59
N VAL A 19 16.64 21.69 13.94
CA VAL A 19 17.98 21.24 13.52
C VAL A 19 18.30 19.83 14.05
N PHE A 20 17.86 19.54 15.28
CA PHE A 20 18.03 18.23 15.95
C PHE A 20 16.70 17.50 16.11
N THR A 21 15.79 17.64 15.15
CA THR A 21 14.53 16.91 15.14
C THR A 21 14.65 15.66 14.28
N SER A 22 14.44 14.49 14.86
CA SER A 22 14.43 13.20 14.15
C SER A 22 12.99 12.69 13.95
N ILE A 23 12.82 11.85 12.94
CA ILE A 23 11.58 11.08 12.73
C ILE A 23 11.88 9.65 13.14
N HIS A 24 11.11 9.14 14.10
CA HIS A 24 11.14 7.75 14.52
C HIS A 24 9.87 7.08 14.05
N ILE A 25 9.99 5.94 13.37
CA ILE A 25 8.85 5.13 12.98
C ILE A 25 8.81 3.93 13.93
N GLU A 26 7.69 3.77 14.60
CA GLU A 26 7.43 2.66 15.52
C GLU A 26 6.48 1.67 14.88
N GLU A 27 6.89 0.41 14.82
CA GLU A 27 6.08 -0.70 14.33
C GLU A 27 5.39 -1.38 15.51
N LEU A 28 4.06 -1.39 15.49
CA LEU A 28 3.24 -2.10 16.46
C LEU A 28 2.44 -3.16 15.72
N GLU A 29 2.41 -4.38 16.25
CA GLU A 29 1.71 -5.49 15.61
C GLU A 29 0.75 -6.19 16.54
N VAL A 30 -0.32 -6.75 15.97
CA VAL A 30 -1.26 -7.62 16.68
C VAL A 30 -1.68 -8.78 15.79
N GLU A 31 -1.76 -9.95 16.40
CA GLU A 31 -2.20 -11.18 15.77
C GLU A 31 -3.57 -11.59 16.31
N ALA A 32 -4.44 -12.05 15.42
CA ALA A 32 -5.64 -12.79 15.77
C ALA A 32 -5.39 -14.28 15.52
N ARG A 33 -5.58 -15.11 16.56
CA ARG A 33 -5.24 -16.53 16.53
C ARG A 33 -6.46 -17.44 16.68
N GLU A 34 -6.33 -18.66 16.21
CA GLU A 34 -7.22 -19.76 16.57
C GLU A 34 -6.87 -20.24 17.98
N THR A 35 -7.86 -20.19 18.88
CA THR A 35 -7.73 -20.69 20.25
C THR A 35 -8.60 -21.92 20.42
N LYS A 36 -8.38 -22.67 21.51
CA LYS A 36 -9.20 -23.85 21.85
C LYS A 36 -10.69 -23.52 22.03
N ILE A 37 -10.99 -22.28 22.41
CA ILE A 37 -12.34 -21.81 22.78
C ILE A 37 -13.03 -21.16 21.58
N GLY A 38 -12.26 -20.78 20.56
CA GLY A 38 -12.76 -20.17 19.34
C GLY A 38 -11.71 -19.28 18.68
N TYR A 39 -12.12 -18.65 17.59
CA TYR A 39 -11.26 -17.75 16.83
C TYR A 39 -11.28 -16.35 17.44
N GLU A 40 -10.09 -15.75 17.60
CA GLU A 40 -10.01 -14.30 17.81
C GLU A 40 -10.39 -13.57 16.52
N GLU A 41 -11.03 -12.43 16.67
CA GLU A 41 -11.56 -11.66 15.54
C GLU A 41 -11.08 -10.21 15.63
N ILE A 42 -10.64 -9.67 14.50
CA ILE A 42 -10.37 -8.24 14.33
C ILE A 42 -11.69 -7.58 13.95
N THR A 43 -12.15 -6.64 14.76
CA THR A 43 -13.47 -6.02 14.60
C THR A 43 -13.55 -4.67 15.30
N ARG A 44 -14.38 -3.78 14.76
CA ARG A 44 -14.77 -2.52 15.41
C ARG A 44 -15.74 -2.75 16.58
N SER A 45 -16.45 -3.88 16.61
CA SER A 45 -17.45 -4.20 17.63
C SER A 45 -16.80 -4.72 18.92
N ILE A 46 -16.22 -3.81 19.72
CA ILE A 46 -15.49 -4.13 20.95
C ILE A 46 -16.40 -3.88 22.17
N PRO A 47 -16.60 -4.88 23.07
CA PRO A 47 -17.44 -4.71 24.24
C PRO A 47 -16.83 -3.73 25.26
N GLY A 48 -17.66 -2.91 25.90
CA GLY A 48 -17.23 -1.99 26.95
C GLY A 48 -16.44 -0.77 26.47
N VAL A 49 -16.31 -0.57 25.15
CA VAL A 49 -15.61 0.58 24.56
C VAL A 49 -16.63 1.62 24.08
N PRO A 50 -16.51 2.90 24.50
CA PRO A 50 -17.42 3.95 24.05
C PRO A 50 -17.14 4.36 22.58
N GLU A 51 -18.18 4.78 21.85
CA GLU A 51 -18.08 5.13 20.42
C GLU A 51 -17.00 6.17 20.11
N ARG A 52 -16.77 7.12 21.03
CA ARG A 52 -15.71 8.13 20.90
C ARG A 52 -14.31 7.52 20.72
N ALA A 53 -14.05 6.36 21.32
CA ALA A 53 -12.77 5.68 21.26
C ALA A 53 -12.63 4.83 19.97
N LEU A 54 -13.74 4.61 19.26
CA LEU A 54 -13.78 3.88 17.99
C LEU A 54 -13.74 4.82 16.77
N ALA A 55 -13.80 6.14 16.98
CA ALA A 55 -13.91 7.14 15.92
C ALA A 55 -12.76 7.09 14.90
N HIS A 56 -11.58 6.64 15.33
CA HIS A 56 -10.37 6.53 14.52
C HIS A 56 -10.27 5.21 13.72
N LEU A 57 -11.15 4.25 14.01
CA LEU A 57 -11.17 2.96 13.36
C LEU A 57 -12.00 2.99 12.07
N ASP A 58 -11.61 2.17 11.11
CA ASP A 58 -12.38 1.86 9.92
C ASP A 58 -13.52 0.86 10.22
N GLU A 59 -14.17 0.36 9.17
CA GLU A 59 -15.27 -0.61 9.28
C GLU A 59 -14.81 -1.98 9.80
N PHE A 60 -13.53 -2.31 9.67
CA PHE A 60 -12.94 -3.56 10.13
C PHE A 60 -12.35 -3.46 11.55
N GLY A 61 -12.32 -2.26 12.14
CA GLY A 61 -11.74 -2.03 13.45
C GLY A 61 -10.25 -1.71 13.40
N ILE A 62 -9.72 -1.23 12.28
CA ILE A 62 -8.31 -0.89 12.10
C ILE A 62 -8.16 0.63 11.99
N VAL A 63 -7.14 1.20 12.63
CA VAL A 63 -6.89 2.65 12.59
C VAL A 63 -6.59 3.13 11.17
N ARG A 64 -7.12 4.30 10.81
CA ARG A 64 -6.92 4.89 9.48
C ARG A 64 -5.54 5.54 9.34
N ILE A 65 -4.91 5.37 8.19
CA ILE A 65 -3.69 6.10 7.81
C ILE A 65 -3.96 7.61 7.86
N GLY A 66 -3.02 8.37 8.42
CA GLY A 66 -3.13 9.81 8.63
C GLY A 66 -3.74 10.21 9.98
N THR A 67 -4.21 9.25 10.79
CA THR A 67 -4.73 9.53 12.13
C THR A 67 -3.59 9.90 13.08
N TYR A 68 -3.78 10.98 13.85
CA TYR A 68 -2.91 11.29 14.99
C TYR A 68 -3.37 10.51 16.22
N VAL A 69 -2.50 9.69 16.80
CA VAL A 69 -2.79 8.77 17.90
C VAL A 69 -1.97 9.12 19.13
N LYS A 70 -2.58 8.94 20.30
CA LYS A 70 -2.03 9.18 21.64
C LYS A 70 -1.98 7.89 22.45
N PRO A 71 -1.19 7.83 23.53
CA PRO A 71 -1.19 6.69 24.43
C PRO A 71 -2.59 6.32 24.90
N GLY A 72 -2.96 5.04 24.77
CA GLY A 72 -4.27 4.51 25.13
C GLY A 72 -5.31 4.44 24.00
N ASP A 73 -5.08 5.15 22.89
CA ASP A 73 -5.95 5.07 21.71
C ASP A 73 -5.93 3.65 21.13
N ILE A 74 -7.08 3.20 20.63
CA ILE A 74 -7.21 1.88 20.01
C ILE A 74 -6.67 1.97 18.58
N LEU A 75 -5.66 1.16 18.28
CA LEU A 75 -5.06 1.06 16.96
C LEU A 75 -5.70 -0.05 16.13
N VAL A 76 -5.98 -1.19 16.77
CA VAL A 76 -6.63 -2.33 16.13
C VAL A 76 -7.56 -2.99 17.14
N GLY A 77 -8.85 -3.00 16.83
CA GLY A 77 -9.88 -3.67 17.58
C GLY A 77 -9.74 -5.19 17.48
N LYS A 78 -9.53 -5.86 18.61
CA LYS A 78 -9.42 -7.32 18.69
C LYS A 78 -10.28 -7.85 19.82
N VAL A 79 -11.05 -8.88 19.53
CA VAL A 79 -11.89 -9.57 20.50
C VAL A 79 -11.50 -11.03 20.62
N THR A 80 -11.41 -11.52 21.85
CA THR A 80 -11.09 -12.92 22.15
C THR A 80 -12.32 -13.58 22.77
N PRO A 81 -12.79 -14.75 22.27
CA PRO A 81 -13.89 -15.47 22.89
C PRO A 81 -13.50 -15.92 24.30
N LYS A 82 -14.38 -15.68 25.27
CA LYS A 82 -14.26 -16.25 26.61
C LYS A 82 -14.80 -17.69 26.60
N GLY A 83 -14.21 -18.55 27.42
CA GLY A 83 -14.78 -19.87 27.68
C GLY A 83 -16.10 -19.75 28.43
N GLU A 84 -16.83 -20.86 28.55
CA GLU A 84 -17.99 -20.94 29.43
C GLU A 84 -17.56 -20.65 30.88
N GLN A 85 -17.60 -19.37 31.26
CA GLN A 85 -17.67 -18.98 32.66
C GLN A 85 -19.11 -19.20 33.13
N GLN A 86 -19.28 -19.55 34.39
CA GLN A 86 -20.61 -19.48 35.00
C GLN A 86 -21.07 -18.03 34.93
N LEU A 87 -21.94 -17.74 33.97
CA LEU A 87 -22.58 -16.44 33.83
C LEU A 87 -23.26 -16.07 35.14
N THR A 88 -23.08 -14.82 35.56
CA THR A 88 -23.82 -14.25 36.68
C THR A 88 -25.33 -14.30 36.39
N PRO A 89 -26.21 -14.35 37.40
CA PRO A 89 -27.66 -14.31 37.19
C PRO A 89 -28.12 -13.16 36.27
N GLU A 90 -27.45 -12.01 36.35
CA GLU A 90 -27.68 -10.83 35.52
C GLU A 90 -27.32 -11.07 34.04
N GLU A 91 -26.16 -11.69 33.78
CA GLU A 91 -25.72 -12.05 32.43
C GLU A 91 -26.60 -13.16 31.81
N LYS A 92 -27.07 -14.12 32.62
CA LYS A 92 -28.04 -15.13 32.19
C LYS A 92 -29.38 -14.50 31.81
N LEU A 93 -29.83 -13.51 32.56
CA LEU A 93 -31.05 -12.75 32.25
C LEU A 93 -30.89 -11.97 30.93
N LEU A 94 -29.76 -11.30 30.75
CA LEU A 94 -29.42 -10.60 29.50
C LEU A 94 -29.40 -11.57 28.30
N GLN A 95 -28.79 -12.75 28.44
CA GLN A 95 -28.76 -13.77 27.40
C GLN A 95 -30.16 -14.31 27.07
N ALA A 96 -31.03 -14.48 28.07
CA ALA A 96 -32.42 -14.91 27.86
C ALA A 96 -33.27 -13.86 27.14
N ILE A 97 -32.98 -12.56 27.34
CA ILE A 97 -33.70 -11.44 26.71
C ILE A 97 -33.19 -11.16 25.28
N PHE A 98 -31.87 -11.18 25.07
CA PHE A 98 -31.24 -10.79 23.81
C PHE A 98 -30.82 -11.96 22.90
N GLY A 99 -30.93 -13.21 23.39
CA GLY A 99 -30.52 -14.44 22.70
C GLY A 99 -29.00 -14.66 22.67
N GLU A 100 -28.55 -15.76 22.03
CA GLU A 100 -27.13 -16.17 21.90
C GLU A 100 -26.19 -15.19 21.17
N LYS A 101 -26.66 -14.00 20.75
CA LYS A 101 -25.91 -13.14 19.81
C LYS A 101 -24.72 -12.39 20.40
N SER A 102 -24.59 -12.30 21.70
CA SER A 102 -23.36 -11.85 22.34
C SER A 102 -22.57 -13.07 22.76
N ARG A 103 -21.72 -13.59 21.86
CA ARG A 103 -20.57 -14.38 22.30
C ARG A 103 -19.87 -13.54 23.35
N ASP A 104 -19.72 -14.07 24.55
CA ASP A 104 -19.01 -13.36 25.61
C ASP A 104 -17.55 -13.23 25.17
N VAL A 105 -17.21 -12.07 24.63
CA VAL A 105 -15.89 -11.77 24.11
C VAL A 105 -15.23 -10.75 25.02
N LYS A 106 -13.91 -10.84 25.14
CA LYS A 106 -13.09 -9.88 25.88
C LYS A 106 -12.36 -8.98 24.91
N ASP A 107 -12.30 -7.69 25.22
CA ASP A 107 -11.41 -6.74 24.55
C ASP A 107 -9.94 -7.16 24.78
N THR A 108 -9.24 -7.48 23.68
CA THR A 108 -7.79 -7.72 23.64
C THR A 108 -7.13 -6.88 22.54
N SER A 109 -7.71 -5.72 22.27
CA SER A 109 -7.29 -4.78 21.21
C SER A 109 -5.87 -4.26 21.40
N LEU A 110 -5.23 -3.96 20.28
CA LEU A 110 -3.96 -3.23 20.26
C LEU A 110 -4.22 -1.76 20.59
N ARG A 111 -3.57 -1.27 21.65
CA ARG A 111 -3.62 0.13 22.06
C ARG A 111 -2.26 0.77 21.89
N CYS A 112 -2.25 2.05 21.58
CA CYS A 112 -1.03 2.84 21.49
C CYS A 112 -0.32 2.83 22.86
N PRO A 113 0.94 2.35 22.95
CA PRO A 113 1.61 2.19 24.23
C PRO A 113 2.05 3.54 24.82
N PRO A 114 2.33 3.58 26.14
CA PRO A 114 2.87 4.78 26.78
C PRO A 114 4.18 5.22 26.12
N GLY A 115 4.32 6.53 25.89
CA GLY A 115 5.51 7.12 25.25
C GLY A 115 5.49 7.15 23.73
N VAL A 116 4.43 6.60 23.10
CA VAL A 116 4.20 6.61 21.66
C VAL A 116 3.10 7.61 21.34
N GLU A 117 3.44 8.65 20.58
CA GLU A 117 2.48 9.65 20.10
C GLU A 117 2.92 10.14 18.73
N GLY A 118 2.01 10.10 17.75
CA GLY A 118 2.39 10.40 16.38
C GLY A 118 1.29 10.15 15.37
N VAL A 119 1.66 10.16 14.10
CA VAL A 119 0.73 9.94 12.99
C VAL A 119 0.91 8.53 12.45
N VAL A 120 -0.20 7.82 12.25
CA VAL A 120 -0.20 6.53 11.55
C VAL A 120 0.18 6.78 10.09
N VAL A 121 1.33 6.26 9.67
CA VAL A 121 1.87 6.48 8.31
C VAL A 121 1.59 5.32 7.36
N ASP A 122 1.50 4.10 7.89
CA ASP A 122 1.21 2.91 7.10
C ASP A 122 0.50 1.86 7.97
N VAL A 123 -0.31 1.03 7.33
CA VAL A 123 -0.99 -0.11 7.96
C VAL A 123 -0.92 -1.29 6.99
N GLN A 124 -0.35 -2.40 7.46
CA GLN A 124 -0.22 -3.63 6.68
C GLN A 124 -1.07 -4.70 7.31
N VAL A 125 -2.02 -5.24 6.54
CA VAL A 125 -2.96 -6.26 6.99
C VAL A 125 -2.67 -7.54 6.23
N PHE A 126 -2.33 -8.60 6.96
CA PHE A 126 -2.18 -9.95 6.44
C PHE A 126 -3.32 -10.79 7.00
N ALA A 127 -4.08 -11.46 6.14
CA ALA A 127 -5.19 -12.29 6.58
C ALA A 127 -5.33 -13.51 5.67
N ARG A 128 -5.61 -14.67 6.27
CA ARG A 128 -5.89 -15.90 5.52
C ARG A 128 -7.34 -16.33 5.68
N LYS A 129 -7.86 -17.03 4.67
CA LYS A 129 -9.15 -17.72 4.77
C LYS A 129 -9.04 -18.89 5.74
N VAL A 130 -10.02 -19.04 6.62
CA VAL A 130 -10.09 -20.11 7.62
C VAL A 130 -11.23 -21.05 7.24
N GLY A 131 -10.89 -22.15 6.56
CA GLY A 131 -11.87 -23.13 6.08
C GLY A 131 -12.97 -22.49 5.23
N GLU A 132 -14.23 -22.88 5.49
CA GLU A 132 -15.42 -22.36 4.82
C GLU A 132 -15.98 -21.08 5.48
N ARG A 133 -15.41 -20.64 6.60
CA ARG A 133 -15.92 -19.48 7.34
C ARG A 133 -15.57 -18.21 6.58
N ARG A 134 -16.59 -17.39 6.35
CA ARG A 134 -16.43 -16.10 5.68
C ARG A 134 -15.63 -15.13 6.54
N ASN A 135 -14.45 -14.72 6.07
CA ASN A 135 -13.62 -13.71 6.71
C ASN A 135 -13.65 -12.44 5.84
N TYR A 136 -14.49 -11.47 6.23
CA TYR A 136 -14.65 -10.22 5.48
C TYR A 136 -13.35 -9.42 5.36
N LEU A 137 -12.50 -9.45 6.40
CA LEU A 137 -11.19 -8.80 6.38
C LEU A 137 -10.28 -9.45 5.34
N ALA A 138 -10.18 -10.79 5.32
CA ALA A 138 -9.40 -11.51 4.32
C ALA A 138 -9.91 -11.26 2.89
N GLU A 139 -11.24 -11.29 2.67
CA GLU A 139 -11.82 -10.95 1.36
C GLU A 139 -11.51 -9.51 0.93
N HIS A 140 -11.49 -8.57 1.88
CA HIS A 140 -11.17 -7.18 1.61
C HIS A 140 -9.70 -6.99 1.22
N VAL A 141 -8.79 -7.56 2.01
CA VAL A 141 -7.34 -7.51 1.74
C VAL A 141 -7.02 -8.15 0.39
N GLU A 142 -7.51 -9.36 0.12
CA GLU A 142 -7.29 -10.03 -1.18
C GLU A 142 -7.80 -9.19 -2.37
N ARG A 143 -8.91 -8.48 -2.21
CA ARG A 143 -9.48 -7.61 -3.24
C ARG A 143 -8.59 -6.41 -3.49
N GLN A 144 -8.17 -5.72 -2.43
CA GLN A 144 -7.27 -4.56 -2.53
C GLN A 144 -5.93 -4.94 -3.14
N GLU A 145 -5.33 -6.06 -2.73
CA GLU A 145 -4.08 -6.53 -3.31
C GLU A 145 -4.19 -6.82 -4.82
N LYS A 146 -5.29 -7.47 -5.25
CA LYS A 146 -5.56 -7.70 -6.67
C LYS A 146 -5.72 -6.40 -7.45
N GLU A 147 -6.46 -5.45 -6.90
CA GLU A 147 -6.63 -4.13 -7.51
C GLU A 147 -5.30 -3.39 -7.65
N ASN A 148 -4.46 -3.41 -6.60
CA ASN A 148 -3.13 -2.82 -6.62
C ASN A 148 -2.24 -3.45 -7.69
N LEU A 149 -2.22 -4.79 -7.79
CA LEU A 149 -1.48 -5.50 -8.84
C LEU A 149 -1.96 -5.12 -10.25
N ARG A 150 -3.27 -5.00 -10.45
CA ARG A 150 -3.84 -4.58 -11.74
C ARG A 150 -3.45 -3.17 -12.11
N ASN A 151 -3.55 -2.23 -11.18
CA ASN A 151 -3.16 -0.85 -11.38
C ASN A 151 -1.66 -0.73 -11.69
N GLU A 152 -0.81 -1.51 -11.00
CA GLU A 152 0.62 -1.56 -11.27
C GLU A 152 0.94 -2.16 -12.65
N LEU A 153 0.25 -3.24 -13.03
CA LEU A 153 0.36 -3.86 -14.36
C LEU A 153 -0.01 -2.88 -15.46
N GLU A 154 -1.14 -2.18 -15.34
CA GLU A 154 -1.57 -1.18 -16.32
C GLU A 154 -0.59 -0.03 -16.45
N LYS A 155 -0.06 0.48 -15.32
CA LYS A 155 0.97 1.51 -15.31
C LYS A 155 2.23 1.03 -16.05
N LYS A 156 2.70 -0.18 -15.78
CA LYS A 156 3.89 -0.75 -16.44
C LYS A 156 3.67 -0.99 -17.93
N LYS A 157 2.49 -1.48 -18.34
CA LYS A 157 2.12 -1.62 -19.76
C LYS A 157 2.15 -0.27 -20.46
N ARG A 158 1.57 0.77 -19.83
CA ARG A 158 1.57 2.13 -20.37
C ARG A 158 3.00 2.64 -20.59
N LEU A 159 3.88 2.50 -19.59
CA LEU A 159 5.29 2.91 -19.71
C LEU A 159 6.03 2.18 -20.83
N LEU A 160 5.79 0.88 -21.02
CA LEU A 160 6.37 0.11 -22.13
C LEU A 160 5.89 0.62 -23.49
N VAL A 161 4.58 0.89 -23.61
CA VAL A 161 3.98 1.44 -24.84
C VAL A 161 4.49 2.85 -25.13
N GLU A 162 4.60 3.71 -24.12
CA GLU A 162 5.16 5.06 -24.24
C GLU A 162 6.64 5.01 -24.66
N GLY A 163 7.44 4.15 -24.02
CA GLY A 163 8.83 3.91 -24.39
C GLY A 163 8.97 3.45 -25.84
N ARG A 164 8.16 2.49 -26.27
CA ARG A 164 8.08 2.04 -27.68
C ARG A 164 7.75 3.19 -28.61
N ASN A 165 6.72 3.97 -28.29
CA ASN A 165 6.28 5.09 -29.12
C ASN A 165 7.38 6.15 -29.25
N SER A 166 8.12 6.44 -28.17
CA SER A 166 9.26 7.36 -28.19
C SER A 166 10.39 6.88 -29.11
N VAL A 167 10.72 5.57 -29.06
CA VAL A 167 11.74 4.98 -29.95
C VAL A 167 11.27 5.08 -31.40
N ILE A 168 10.03 4.67 -31.70
CA ILE A 168 9.49 4.74 -33.07
C ILE A 168 9.45 6.19 -33.56
N LYS A 169 9.04 7.15 -32.71
CA LYS A 169 9.04 8.60 -33.04
C LYS A 169 10.41 9.05 -33.52
N SER A 170 11.48 8.69 -32.81
CA SER A 170 12.85 9.05 -33.18
C SER A 170 13.30 8.45 -34.53
N LEU A 171 12.77 7.28 -34.90
CA LEU A 171 13.09 6.62 -36.17
C LEU A 171 12.39 7.25 -37.37
N VAL A 172 11.18 7.78 -37.18
CA VAL A 172 10.32 8.28 -38.28
C VAL A 172 10.27 9.80 -38.40
N LEU A 173 10.68 10.55 -37.38
CA LEU A 173 10.69 12.01 -37.42
C LEU A 173 11.51 12.55 -38.60
N GLY A 174 10.92 13.48 -39.35
CA GLY A 174 11.56 14.09 -40.52
C GLY A 174 11.59 13.22 -41.78
N ARG A 175 11.13 11.97 -41.70
CA ARG A 175 10.95 11.10 -42.89
C ARG A 175 9.64 11.40 -43.61
N GLU A 176 9.60 11.07 -44.90
CA GLU A 176 8.43 11.26 -45.76
C GLU A 176 7.65 9.96 -45.92
N THR A 177 6.32 10.06 -46.01
CA THR A 177 5.46 8.90 -46.27
C THR A 177 5.49 8.52 -47.75
N SER A 178 5.69 7.25 -48.07
CA SER A 178 5.72 6.74 -49.46
C SER A 178 4.35 6.59 -50.11
N LYS A 179 3.28 6.46 -49.31
CA LYS A 179 1.93 6.12 -49.80
C LYS A 179 0.88 7.05 -49.18
N ASP A 180 -0.22 7.22 -49.91
CA ASP A 180 -1.38 7.95 -49.44
C ASP A 180 -2.07 7.17 -48.30
N ILE A 181 -2.39 7.87 -47.21
CA ILE A 181 -3.13 7.28 -46.10
C ILE A 181 -4.31 8.17 -45.72
N THR A 182 -5.51 7.56 -45.63
CA THR A 182 -6.73 8.26 -45.23
C THR A 182 -7.10 7.91 -43.81
N ILE A 183 -7.12 8.91 -42.93
CA ILE A 183 -7.42 8.75 -41.50
C ILE A 183 -8.48 9.76 -41.11
N LYS A 184 -9.59 9.30 -40.52
CA LYS A 184 -10.68 10.14 -40.00
C LYS A 184 -11.09 11.27 -40.96
N LYS A 185 -11.33 10.94 -42.24
CA LYS A 185 -11.71 11.86 -43.34
C LYS A 185 -10.63 12.84 -43.81
N LYS A 186 -9.38 12.73 -43.33
CA LYS A 186 -8.23 13.50 -43.81
C LYS A 186 -7.26 12.57 -44.55
N THR A 187 -6.94 12.90 -45.79
CA THR A 187 -5.99 12.16 -46.61
C THR A 187 -4.63 12.83 -46.53
N TYR A 188 -3.63 12.08 -46.07
CA TYR A 188 -2.22 12.47 -46.11
C TYR A 188 -1.64 11.87 -47.38
N LYS A 189 -1.14 12.73 -48.27
CA LYS A 189 -0.56 12.30 -49.54
C LYS A 189 0.85 11.73 -49.35
N ALA A 190 1.29 10.91 -50.28
CA ALA A 190 2.69 10.54 -50.43
C ALA A 190 3.57 11.81 -50.48
N GLY A 191 4.72 11.77 -49.81
CA GLY A 191 5.63 12.91 -49.59
C GLY A 191 5.33 13.74 -48.34
N THR A 192 4.34 13.37 -47.51
CA THR A 192 4.07 14.11 -46.26
C THR A 192 5.20 13.86 -45.26
N LYS A 193 5.85 14.93 -44.78
CA LYS A 193 6.85 14.84 -43.70
C LYS A 193 6.20 14.52 -42.37
N VAL A 194 6.76 13.55 -41.65
CA VAL A 194 6.31 13.18 -40.31
C VAL A 194 6.88 14.18 -39.29
N ASP A 195 6.04 15.13 -38.91
CA ASP A 195 6.24 16.00 -37.74
C ASP A 195 5.57 15.41 -36.49
N GLU A 196 5.70 16.06 -35.34
CA GLU A 196 5.16 15.54 -34.07
C GLU A 196 3.64 15.33 -34.10
N LYS A 197 2.91 16.27 -34.71
CA LYS A 197 1.45 16.22 -34.80
C LYS A 197 0.98 15.10 -35.73
N THR A 198 1.67 14.93 -36.85
CA THR A 198 1.40 13.90 -37.84
C THR A 198 1.77 12.52 -37.30
N PHE A 199 2.84 12.42 -36.49
CA PHE A 199 3.20 11.20 -35.80
C PHE A 199 2.11 10.70 -34.85
N GLU A 200 1.53 11.57 -34.01
CA GLU A 200 0.46 11.16 -33.08
C GLU A 200 -0.77 10.60 -33.79
N VAL A 201 -1.12 11.18 -34.95
CA VAL A 201 -2.25 10.70 -35.76
C VAL A 201 -1.93 9.38 -36.47
N LEU A 202 -0.69 9.23 -36.95
CA LEU A 202 -0.25 8.07 -37.71
C LEU A 202 0.27 6.91 -36.85
N LEU A 203 0.54 7.14 -35.56
CA LEU A 203 1.22 6.20 -34.67
C LEU A 203 0.69 4.77 -34.76
N ASN A 204 -0.63 4.60 -34.63
CA ASN A 204 -1.25 3.27 -34.67
C ASN A 204 -1.02 2.55 -36.01
N TYR A 205 -1.01 3.30 -37.11
CA TYR A 205 -0.78 2.75 -38.45
C TYR A 205 0.71 2.43 -38.69
N ILE A 206 1.61 3.32 -38.26
CA ILE A 206 3.07 3.12 -38.31
C ILE A 206 3.46 1.86 -37.52
N VAL A 207 2.90 1.68 -36.32
CA VAL A 207 3.16 0.50 -35.49
C VAL A 207 2.54 -0.76 -36.10
N ALA A 208 1.31 -0.69 -36.62
CA ALA A 208 0.61 -1.88 -37.11
C ALA A 208 1.19 -2.42 -38.40
N LYS A 209 1.47 -1.56 -39.39
CA LYS A 209 1.96 -1.94 -40.73
C LYS A 209 2.85 -0.82 -41.30
N PRO A 210 4.13 -0.73 -40.90
CA PRO A 210 5.03 0.34 -41.38
C PRO A 210 5.24 0.31 -42.90
N GLU A 211 5.10 -0.86 -43.54
CA GLU A 211 5.27 -1.07 -44.99
C GLU A 211 4.19 -0.38 -45.84
N ASN A 212 3.08 0.01 -45.21
CA ASN A 212 2.04 0.80 -45.84
C ASN A 212 2.35 2.30 -45.85
N LEU A 213 3.41 2.73 -45.18
CA LEU A 213 3.77 4.14 -45.01
C LEU A 213 5.19 4.45 -45.47
N PHE A 214 6.11 3.49 -45.42
CA PHE A 214 7.52 3.68 -45.79
C PHE A 214 7.99 2.55 -46.70
N ASP A 215 8.75 2.88 -47.74
CA ASP A 215 9.39 1.88 -48.63
C ASP A 215 10.79 1.44 -48.14
N ASP A 216 11.35 2.14 -47.14
CA ASP A 216 12.63 1.78 -46.52
C ASP A 216 12.49 0.47 -45.72
N LYS A 217 13.04 -0.61 -46.28
CA LYS A 217 13.00 -1.95 -45.69
C LYS A 217 13.70 -2.01 -44.32
N GLU A 218 14.83 -1.35 -44.14
CA GLU A 218 15.56 -1.38 -42.86
C GLU A 218 14.78 -0.65 -41.76
N LEU A 219 14.13 0.46 -42.11
CA LEU A 219 13.26 1.17 -41.17
C LEU A 219 12.08 0.30 -40.75
N CYS A 220 11.38 -0.30 -41.72
CA CYS A 220 10.23 -1.17 -41.46
C CYS A 220 10.63 -2.37 -40.58
N GLU A 221 11.78 -3.00 -40.85
CA GLU A 221 12.33 -4.07 -40.01
C GLU A 221 12.62 -3.61 -38.59
N LYS A 222 13.27 -2.44 -38.40
CA LYS A 222 13.54 -1.88 -37.06
C LYS A 222 12.25 -1.59 -36.29
N ILE A 223 11.24 -1.01 -36.95
CA ILE A 223 9.93 -0.75 -36.34
C ILE A 223 9.25 -2.07 -35.93
N ASN A 224 9.27 -3.07 -36.81
CA ASN A 224 8.72 -4.40 -36.53
C ASN A 224 9.44 -5.07 -35.36
N GLN A 225 10.78 -5.02 -35.30
CA GLN A 225 11.55 -5.55 -34.17
C GLN A 225 11.18 -4.88 -32.84
N VAL A 226 11.06 -3.54 -32.83
CA VAL A 226 10.64 -2.78 -31.65
C VAL A 226 9.21 -3.15 -31.22
N ARG A 227 8.31 -3.34 -32.18
CA ARG A 227 6.94 -3.81 -31.93
C ARG A 227 6.92 -5.19 -31.31
N GLU A 228 7.56 -6.17 -31.93
CA GLU A 228 7.56 -7.57 -31.45
C GLU A 228 8.24 -7.69 -30.07
N ARG A 229 9.35 -6.97 -29.85
CA ARG A 229 9.99 -6.91 -28.54
C ARG A 229 9.05 -6.37 -27.47
N THR A 230 8.34 -5.27 -27.76
CA THR A 230 7.40 -4.67 -26.80
C THR A 230 6.23 -5.61 -26.53
N LYS A 231 5.71 -6.27 -27.57
CA LYS A 231 4.63 -7.26 -27.44
C LYS A 231 5.05 -8.43 -26.54
N ALA A 232 6.23 -9.00 -26.76
CA ALA A 232 6.77 -10.07 -25.93
C ALA A 232 6.99 -9.63 -24.46
N GLN A 233 7.45 -8.40 -24.24
CA GLN A 233 7.59 -7.84 -22.90
C GLN A 233 6.25 -7.66 -22.18
N VAL A 234 5.21 -7.19 -22.89
CA VAL A 234 3.86 -7.05 -22.33
C VAL A 234 3.27 -8.42 -21.99
N GLU A 235 3.42 -9.41 -22.87
CA GLU A 235 2.92 -10.78 -22.63
C GLU A 235 3.62 -11.44 -21.43
N LEU A 236 4.94 -11.31 -21.33
CA LEU A 236 5.70 -11.77 -20.17
C LEU A 236 5.23 -11.08 -18.88
N LEU A 237 5.01 -9.77 -18.94
CA LEU A 237 4.54 -9.00 -17.79
C LEU A 237 3.14 -9.46 -17.35
N GLU A 238 2.22 -9.65 -18.30
CA GLU A 238 0.88 -10.19 -18.02
C GLU A 238 0.95 -11.57 -17.36
N ARG A 239 1.82 -12.45 -17.85
CA ARG A 239 2.03 -13.77 -17.25
C ARG A 239 2.52 -13.68 -15.81
N ILE A 240 3.56 -12.86 -15.55
CA ILE A 240 4.10 -12.66 -14.21
C ILE A 240 3.02 -12.12 -13.25
N TYR A 241 2.21 -11.16 -13.69
CA TYR A 241 1.17 -10.58 -12.85
C TYR A 241 0.00 -11.54 -12.62
N ARG A 242 -0.34 -12.38 -13.59
CA ARG A 242 -1.32 -13.47 -13.41
C ARG A 242 -0.85 -14.46 -12.36
N GLU A 243 0.40 -14.91 -12.45
CA GLU A 243 1.01 -15.79 -11.44
C GLU A 243 1.03 -15.14 -10.05
N LYS A 244 1.28 -13.82 -9.97
CA LYS A 244 1.17 -13.06 -8.71
C LYS A 244 -0.26 -13.00 -8.18
N GLU A 245 -1.26 -12.72 -9.02
CA GLU A 245 -2.68 -12.67 -8.62
C GLU A 245 -3.16 -14.03 -8.09
N GLU A 246 -2.73 -15.14 -8.70
CA GLU A 246 -3.03 -16.50 -8.23
C GLU A 246 -2.34 -16.83 -6.90
N SER A 247 -1.22 -16.15 -6.60
CA SER A 247 -0.46 -16.36 -5.37
C SER A 247 -1.00 -15.58 -4.15
N ILE A 248 -1.83 -14.54 -4.33
CA ILE A 248 -2.34 -13.66 -3.25
C ILE A 248 -3.00 -14.46 -2.10
N GLY A 249 -3.75 -15.52 -2.40
CA GLY A 249 -4.37 -16.37 -1.37
C GLY A 249 -3.44 -17.44 -0.78
N LYS A 250 -2.30 -17.73 -1.44
CA LYS A 250 -1.34 -18.76 -1.03
C LYS A 250 -0.14 -18.19 -0.27
N ARG A 251 0.14 -16.89 -0.44
CA ARG A 251 1.34 -16.19 0.05
C ARG A 251 1.27 -15.67 1.48
N SER A 252 0.13 -15.78 2.16
CA SER A 252 0.04 -15.34 3.54
C SER A 252 0.78 -16.36 4.43
N GLU A 253 2.11 -16.24 4.52
CA GLU A 253 3.00 -16.94 5.47
C GLU A 253 2.73 -16.46 6.90
N LEU A 254 1.46 -16.57 7.33
CA LEU A 254 1.11 -16.39 8.72
C LEU A 254 1.57 -17.63 9.49
N PRO A 255 2.14 -17.45 10.70
CA PRO A 255 2.47 -18.57 11.56
C PRO A 255 1.30 -19.54 11.75
N ALA A 256 1.61 -20.78 12.13
CA ALA A 256 0.58 -21.77 12.44
C ALA A 256 -0.37 -21.23 13.53
N GLY A 257 -1.67 -21.34 13.31
CA GLY A 257 -2.70 -20.79 14.21
C GLY A 257 -2.99 -19.29 14.09
N VAL A 258 -2.18 -18.48 13.38
CA VAL A 258 -2.45 -17.04 13.15
C VAL A 258 -3.38 -16.83 11.95
N ILE A 259 -4.55 -16.24 12.18
CA ILE A 259 -5.60 -16.00 11.18
C ILE A 259 -5.38 -14.67 10.47
N ALA A 260 -5.00 -13.65 11.23
CA ALA A 260 -4.70 -12.33 10.74
C ALA A 260 -3.57 -11.70 11.56
N LEU A 261 -2.75 -10.89 10.90
CA LEU A 261 -1.68 -10.08 11.48
C LEU A 261 -1.87 -8.66 10.95
N VAL A 262 -1.97 -7.69 11.85
CA VAL A 262 -2.04 -6.26 11.49
C VAL A 262 -0.82 -5.57 12.06
N LYS A 263 -0.08 -4.89 11.19
CA LYS A 263 1.05 -4.03 11.54
C LYS A 263 0.66 -2.58 11.34
N VAL A 264 0.90 -1.76 12.33
CA VAL A 264 0.61 -0.33 12.35
C VAL A 264 1.93 0.41 12.54
N TYR A 265 2.24 1.31 11.60
CA TYR A 265 3.46 2.11 11.65
C TYR A 265 3.10 3.54 12.08
N ILE A 266 3.66 3.99 13.20
CA ILE A 266 3.43 5.31 13.77
C ILE A 266 4.70 6.14 13.65
N ALA A 267 4.63 7.25 12.93
CA ALA A 267 5.73 8.20 12.85
C ALA A 267 5.62 9.26 13.95
N GLN A 268 6.70 9.41 14.71
CA GLN A 268 6.84 10.35 15.80
C GLN A 268 7.97 11.32 15.48
N LYS A 269 7.74 12.61 15.74
CA LYS A 269 8.81 13.61 15.71
C LYS A 269 9.43 13.71 17.10
N ARG A 270 10.73 13.43 17.22
CA ARG A 270 11.47 13.62 18.46
C ARG A 270 12.35 14.84 18.33
N LYS A 271 11.97 15.90 19.05
CA LYS A 271 12.80 17.10 19.22
C LYS A 271 13.80 16.86 20.34
N ILE A 272 14.97 17.47 20.23
CA ILE A 272 15.96 17.49 21.31
C ILE A 272 15.36 18.06 22.60
N LYS A 273 15.66 17.41 23.72
CA LYS A 273 15.20 17.78 25.08
C LYS A 273 16.39 17.87 26.03
N VAL A 274 16.18 18.57 27.14
CA VAL A 274 17.14 18.59 28.25
C VAL A 274 17.29 17.17 28.78
N GLY A 275 18.52 16.68 28.85
CA GLY A 275 18.84 15.30 29.22
C GLY A 275 19.17 14.38 28.03
N ASP A 276 18.96 14.84 26.80
CA ASP A 276 19.42 14.11 25.62
C ASP A 276 20.95 14.17 25.52
N LYS A 277 21.55 13.03 25.20
CA LYS A 277 23.00 12.87 25.07
C LYS A 277 23.48 13.26 23.69
N MET A 278 24.56 14.04 23.63
CA MET A 278 25.20 14.47 22.38
C MET A 278 26.69 14.10 22.37
N ALA A 279 27.25 13.95 21.18
CA ALA A 279 28.68 13.75 21.00
C ALA A 279 29.20 14.49 19.76
N GLY A 280 30.43 15.01 19.86
CA GLY A 280 31.16 15.61 18.76
C GLY A 280 31.99 14.58 17.99
N ARG A 281 32.55 15.01 16.85
CA ARG A 281 33.36 14.16 15.96
C ARG A 281 34.72 13.76 16.53
N HIS A 282 35.15 14.39 17.63
CA HIS A 282 36.46 14.19 18.26
C HIS A 282 36.39 13.44 19.60
N GLY A 283 35.28 12.75 19.88
CA GLY A 283 35.13 11.91 21.08
C GLY A 283 34.68 12.65 22.34
N ASN A 284 34.44 13.96 22.25
CA ASN A 284 33.77 14.75 23.28
C ASN A 284 32.27 14.38 23.35
N LYS A 285 31.77 14.07 24.55
CA LYS A 285 30.40 13.64 24.83
C LYS A 285 29.84 14.45 25.99
N GLY A 286 28.52 14.66 26.02
CA GLY A 286 27.84 15.46 27.04
C GLY A 286 26.33 15.29 27.00
#